data_AF-A0A061RM95-F1
#
_entry.id   AF-A0A061RM95-F1
#
_cell.length_a   1.000
_cell.length_b   1.000
_cell.length_c   1.000
_cell.angle_alpha   90.00
_cell.angle_beta   90.00
_cell.angle_gamma   90.00
#
_symmetry.space_group_name_H-M   'P 1'
#
loop_
_entity.id
_entity.type
_entity.pdbx_description
1 polymer ?
#
loop_
_entity_poly.entity_id
_entity_poly.type
_entity_poly.pdbx_seq_one_letter_code
_entity_poly.pdbx_strand_id
1 'polypeptide(L)'
;MDLDELARLTVDTANKAARGASTHAERISQYLSPFATNLAASTLAFNMSLLGVQGVGFAFGVACTTPIAAPMLGFLGVGAASAVAAQAAMRAERAVQGRKPEGRILWENLFVDAALGLTFYKVLGGRFRNVLPSHLARPGAFAFQSILAPGARYCTPAQKNELRRMFHRDGCHTCGTRRGKVIGDHQPPNKVAAERSKASQLSSTDISAVLGNAATQAAGSLVTGKGPSQAAQPLVKAFRKVMKIVPKELEASRSFTQRYYPQCDTCSSKQGVVMRLGDKVPRRKFLVFHPIRPRAWGLAGAFPGLEHHQAVELSPAAETKPRGRFRGGHAGADAADGEGLGSLWKLTAEALRLPLAGFEDSRGGRS
;
A
#
# COMPACT_ATOMS: atom_id res chain seq x y z
N MET A 1 -8.98 -47.55 -55.21
CA MET A 1 -8.89 -47.33 -53.76
C MET A 1 -10.14 -47.93 -53.16
N ASP A 2 -9.99 -48.94 -52.32
CA ASP A 2 -11.09 -49.63 -51.67
C ASP A 2 -11.65 -48.79 -50.50
N LEU A 3 -12.92 -48.97 -50.13
CA LEU A 3 -13.56 -48.28 -49.01
C LEU A 3 -12.80 -48.53 -47.69
N ASP A 4 -12.25 -49.73 -47.51
CA ASP A 4 -11.43 -50.08 -46.36
C ASP A 4 -10.10 -49.31 -46.31
N GLU A 5 -9.50 -49.05 -47.47
CA GLU A 5 -8.26 -48.27 -47.59
C GLU A 5 -8.52 -46.79 -47.27
N LEU A 6 -9.63 -46.23 -47.77
CA LEU A 6 -10.07 -44.87 -47.44
C LEU A 6 -10.37 -44.73 -45.94
N ALA A 7 -11.05 -45.71 -45.34
CA ALA A 7 -11.35 -45.71 -43.91
C ALA A 7 -10.08 -45.73 -43.05
N ARG A 8 -9.08 -46.57 -43.39
CA ARG A 8 -7.78 -46.62 -42.71
C ARG A 8 -7.02 -45.29 -42.80
N LEU A 9 -6.96 -44.69 -43.99
CA LEU A 9 -6.32 -43.39 -44.21
C LEU A 9 -6.96 -42.27 -43.39
N THR A 10 -8.29 -42.29 -43.28
CA THR A 10 -9.04 -41.30 -42.51
C THR A 10 -8.75 -41.41 -41.01
N VAL A 11 -8.75 -42.64 -40.47
CA VAL A 11 -8.41 -42.91 -39.06
C VAL A 11 -6.96 -42.54 -38.75
N ASP A 12 -6.01 -42.87 -39.62
CA ASP A 12 -4.60 -42.51 -39.43
C ASP A 12 -4.37 -41.00 -39.46
N THR A 13 -5.07 -40.28 -40.34
CA THR A 13 -4.99 -38.81 -40.42
C THR A 13 -5.58 -38.17 -39.15
N ALA A 14 -6.72 -38.66 -38.67
CA ALA A 14 -7.32 -38.20 -37.41
C ALA A 14 -6.41 -38.48 -36.21
N ASN A 15 -5.79 -39.67 -36.14
CA ASN A 15 -4.85 -40.02 -35.07
C ASN A 15 -3.55 -39.20 -35.11
N LYS A 16 -3.06 -38.82 -36.31
CA LYS A 16 -1.91 -37.91 -36.45
C LYS A 16 -2.28 -36.49 -36.02
N ALA A 17 -3.44 -35.99 -36.39
CA ALA A 17 -3.94 -34.68 -35.97
C ALA A 17 -4.13 -34.61 -34.44
N ALA A 18 -4.71 -35.65 -33.83
CA ALA A 18 -4.89 -35.73 -32.39
C ALA A 18 -3.55 -35.76 -31.63
N ARG A 19 -2.57 -36.53 -32.10
CA ARG A 19 -1.20 -36.54 -31.54
C ARG A 19 -0.47 -35.21 -31.73
N GLY A 20 -0.67 -34.55 -32.86
CA GLY A 20 -0.17 -33.18 -33.09
C GLY A 20 -0.78 -32.17 -32.11
N ALA A 21 -2.09 -32.22 -31.89
CA ALA A 21 -2.77 -31.34 -30.94
C ALA A 21 -2.32 -31.59 -29.49
N SER A 22 -2.17 -32.85 -29.07
CA SER A 22 -1.72 -33.18 -27.71
C SER A 22 -0.29 -32.72 -27.44
N THR A 23 0.62 -32.89 -28.41
CA THR A 23 2.01 -32.43 -28.29
C THR A 23 2.13 -30.91 -28.27
N HIS A 24 1.31 -30.19 -29.05
CA HIS A 24 1.23 -28.73 -28.98
C HIS A 24 0.68 -28.25 -27.63
N ALA A 25 -0.38 -28.87 -27.12
CA ALA A 25 -0.94 -28.55 -25.80
C ALA A 25 0.07 -28.79 -24.67
N GLU A 26 0.82 -29.90 -24.74
CA GLU A 26 1.87 -30.23 -23.77
C GLU A 26 3.01 -29.21 -23.79
N ARG A 27 3.46 -28.78 -24.98
CA ARG A 27 4.45 -27.71 -25.12
C ARG A 27 3.95 -26.40 -24.52
N ILE A 28 2.74 -25.97 -24.85
CA ILE A 28 2.14 -24.75 -24.29
C ILE A 28 2.07 -24.83 -22.76
N SER A 29 1.66 -25.98 -22.22
CA SER A 29 1.62 -26.22 -20.77
C SER A 29 2.99 -26.12 -20.11
N GLN A 30 4.03 -26.69 -20.75
CA GLN A 30 5.41 -26.62 -20.26
C GLN A 30 5.94 -25.18 -20.20
N TYR A 31 5.50 -24.29 -21.10
CA TYR A 31 5.86 -22.86 -21.05
C TYR A 31 5.04 -22.05 -20.05
N LEU A 32 3.73 -22.28 -19.98
CA LEU A 32 2.83 -21.47 -19.15
C LEU A 32 2.89 -21.86 -17.67
N SER A 33 3.18 -23.12 -17.35
CA SER A 33 3.18 -23.62 -15.98
C SER A 33 4.25 -22.97 -15.08
N PRO A 34 5.54 -22.86 -15.48
CA PRO A 34 6.56 -22.18 -14.68
C PRO A 34 6.23 -20.70 -14.48
N PHE A 35 5.78 -20.01 -15.53
CA PHE A 35 5.39 -18.61 -15.47
C PHE A 35 4.22 -18.38 -14.50
N ALA A 36 3.13 -19.15 -14.65
CA ALA A 36 1.96 -19.06 -13.78
C ALA A 36 2.32 -19.38 -12.33
N THR A 37 3.18 -20.37 -12.11
CA THR A 37 3.66 -20.76 -10.78
C THR A 37 4.52 -19.67 -10.14
N ASN A 38 5.46 -19.08 -10.89
CA ASN A 38 6.30 -17.97 -10.43
C ASN A 38 5.44 -16.75 -10.09
N LEU A 39 4.51 -16.36 -10.97
CA LEU A 39 3.58 -15.25 -10.76
C LEU A 39 2.71 -15.45 -9.51
N ALA A 40 2.16 -16.65 -9.34
CA ALA A 40 1.34 -16.99 -8.19
C ALA A 40 2.15 -16.98 -6.89
N ALA A 41 3.33 -17.62 -6.89
CA ALA A 41 4.20 -17.71 -5.72
C ALA A 41 4.68 -16.33 -5.24
N SER A 42 5.20 -15.51 -6.17
CA SER A 42 5.68 -14.16 -5.85
C SER A 42 4.56 -13.24 -5.37
N THR A 43 3.41 -13.23 -6.06
CA THR A 43 2.25 -12.42 -5.67
C THR A 43 1.74 -12.82 -4.30
N LEU A 44 1.61 -14.13 -4.03
CA LEU A 44 1.16 -14.62 -2.72
C LEU A 44 2.16 -14.25 -1.62
N ALA A 45 3.45 -14.51 -1.84
CA ALA A 45 4.51 -14.20 -0.87
C ALA A 45 4.60 -12.70 -0.57
N PHE A 46 4.48 -11.85 -1.59
CA PHE A 46 4.44 -10.39 -1.42
C PHE A 46 3.29 -9.96 -0.52
N ASN A 47 2.08 -10.41 -0.83
CA ASN A 47 0.90 -9.99 -0.09
C ASN A 47 0.88 -10.54 1.35
N MET A 48 1.32 -11.78 1.55
CA MET A 48 1.47 -12.35 2.89
C MET A 48 2.50 -11.59 3.72
N SER A 49 3.62 -11.19 3.11
CA SER A 49 4.60 -10.30 3.74
C SER A 49 4.00 -8.96 4.16
N LEU A 50 3.19 -8.32 3.30
CA LEU A 50 2.48 -7.07 3.65
C LEU A 50 1.47 -7.24 4.80
N LEU A 51 0.80 -8.41 4.90
CA LEU A 51 -0.03 -8.73 6.05
C LEU A 51 0.80 -8.88 7.34
N GLY A 52 2.02 -9.43 7.23
CA GLY A 52 3.00 -9.41 8.31
C GLY A 52 3.33 -8.00 8.77
N VAL A 53 3.55 -7.06 7.84
CA VAL A 53 3.77 -5.64 8.14
C VAL A 53 2.57 -5.00 8.84
N GLN A 54 1.34 -5.36 8.48
CA GLN A 54 0.16 -4.95 9.25
C GLN A 54 0.20 -5.49 10.68
N GLY A 55 0.65 -6.73 10.87
CA GLY A 55 0.82 -7.36 12.18
C GLY A 55 1.80 -6.58 13.06
N VAL A 56 2.94 -6.20 12.49
CA VAL A 56 3.93 -5.32 13.14
C VAL A 56 3.30 -3.97 13.50
N GLY A 57 2.64 -3.31 12.55
CA GLY A 57 1.92 -2.06 12.80
C GLY A 57 0.89 -2.18 13.93
N PHE A 58 0.15 -3.28 13.96
CA PHE A 58 -0.83 -3.56 15.00
C PHE A 58 -0.18 -3.75 16.37
N ALA A 59 0.92 -4.52 16.45
CA ALA A 59 1.65 -4.77 17.68
C ALA A 59 2.20 -3.47 18.29
N PHE A 60 2.74 -2.59 17.46
CA PHE A 60 3.31 -1.30 17.90
C PHE A 60 2.29 -0.15 17.96
N GLY A 61 1.02 -0.39 17.64
CA GLY A 61 0.00 0.66 17.65
C GLY A 61 0.18 1.71 16.55
N VAL A 62 0.89 1.38 15.46
CA VAL A 62 1.12 2.25 14.30
C VAL A 62 0.01 2.06 13.29
N ALA A 63 -0.77 3.12 13.05
CA ALA A 63 -1.81 3.14 12.03
C ALA A 63 -1.31 3.79 10.73
N CYS A 64 -2.03 3.61 9.63
CA CYS A 64 -1.80 4.32 8.36
C CYS A 64 -1.85 5.86 8.47
N THR A 65 -2.35 6.39 9.58
CA THR A 65 -2.46 7.83 9.88
C THR A 65 -1.36 8.33 10.83
N THR A 66 -0.49 7.46 11.33
CA THR A 66 0.65 7.87 12.15
C THR A 66 1.66 8.59 11.26
N PRO A 67 1.95 9.88 11.50
CA PRO A 67 2.89 10.63 10.68
C PRO A 67 4.28 10.01 10.77
N ILE A 68 5.01 10.00 9.65
CA ILE A 68 6.38 9.47 9.52
C ILE A 68 6.49 7.95 9.72
N ALA A 69 6.06 7.40 10.86
CA ALA A 69 6.20 5.99 11.17
C ALA A 69 5.46 5.09 10.16
N ALA A 70 4.24 5.46 9.76
CA ALA A 70 3.47 4.66 8.80
C ALA A 70 4.11 4.59 7.40
N PRO A 71 4.50 5.71 6.75
CA PRO A 71 5.20 5.63 5.47
C PRO A 71 6.59 4.97 5.58
N MET A 72 7.32 5.14 6.68
CA MET A 72 8.61 4.47 6.89
C MET A 72 8.47 2.95 7.03
N LEU A 73 7.60 2.48 7.92
CA LEU A 73 7.32 1.04 8.06
C LEU A 73 6.72 0.45 6.79
N GLY A 74 5.88 1.21 6.09
CA GLY A 74 5.32 0.79 4.81
C GLY A 74 6.37 0.67 3.71
N PHE A 75 7.32 1.61 3.65
CA PHE A 75 8.43 1.58 2.69
C PHE A 75 9.33 0.37 2.94
N LEU A 76 9.82 0.22 4.17
CA LEU A 76 10.64 -0.93 4.57
C LEU A 76 9.89 -2.25 4.36
N GLY A 77 8.61 -2.27 4.72
CA GLY A 77 7.75 -3.43 4.57
C GLY A 77 7.53 -3.84 3.11
N VAL A 78 7.35 -2.88 2.19
CA VAL A 78 7.24 -3.18 0.76
C VAL A 78 8.57 -3.69 0.22
N GLY A 79 9.70 -3.05 0.52
CA GLY A 79 11.01 -3.51 0.06
C GLY A 79 11.33 -4.94 0.53
N ALA A 80 11.11 -5.22 1.82
CA ALA A 80 11.27 -6.57 2.37
C ALA A 80 10.30 -7.58 1.76
N ALA A 81 9.03 -7.21 1.55
CA ALA A 81 8.04 -8.07 0.90
C ALA A 81 8.43 -8.42 -0.53
N SER A 82 9.02 -7.47 -1.27
CA SER A 82 9.49 -7.68 -2.65
C SER A 82 10.66 -8.64 -2.73
N ALA A 83 11.64 -8.50 -1.82
CA ALA A 83 12.73 -9.47 -1.66
C ALA A 83 12.21 -10.88 -1.34
N VAL A 84 11.25 -11.02 -0.41
CA VAL A 84 10.63 -12.30 -0.09
C VAL A 84 9.87 -12.88 -1.30
N ALA A 85 9.21 -12.03 -2.09
CA ALA A 85 8.49 -12.44 -3.29
C ALA A 85 9.42 -13.00 -4.37
N ALA A 86 10.56 -12.34 -4.62
CA ALA A 86 11.58 -12.82 -5.55
C ALA A 86 12.15 -14.18 -5.11
N GLN A 87 12.48 -14.34 -3.83
CA GLN A 87 12.93 -15.62 -3.28
C GLN A 87 11.87 -16.73 -3.40
N ALA A 88 10.60 -16.41 -3.19
CA ALA A 88 9.51 -17.36 -3.35
C ALA A 88 9.33 -17.80 -4.81
N ALA A 89 9.39 -16.86 -5.76
CA ALA A 89 9.39 -17.15 -7.19
C ALA A 89 10.54 -18.09 -7.59
N MET A 90 11.77 -17.73 -7.21
CA MET A 90 12.96 -18.52 -7.48
C MET A 90 12.89 -19.95 -6.92
N ARG A 91 12.29 -20.14 -5.74
CA ARG A 91 12.10 -21.48 -5.14
C ARG A 91 11.01 -22.26 -5.86
N ALA A 92 9.91 -21.62 -6.21
CA ALA A 92 8.80 -22.26 -6.91
C ALA A 92 9.23 -22.73 -8.31
N GLU A 93 9.97 -21.90 -9.04
CA GLU A 93 10.50 -22.25 -10.36
C GLU A 93 11.50 -23.41 -10.30
N ARG A 94 12.46 -23.38 -9.36
CA ARG A 94 13.38 -24.50 -9.15
C ARG A 94 12.64 -25.80 -8.82
N ALA A 95 11.59 -25.72 -7.99
CA ALA A 95 10.78 -26.88 -7.65
C ALA A 95 10.06 -27.47 -8.87
N VAL A 96 9.49 -26.62 -9.74
CA VAL A 96 8.90 -27.04 -11.02
C VAL A 96 9.94 -27.69 -11.94
N GLN A 97 11.17 -27.18 -11.94
CA GLN A 97 12.29 -27.72 -12.72
C GLN A 97 12.95 -28.96 -12.06
N GLY A 98 12.48 -29.43 -10.90
CA GLY A 98 13.11 -30.54 -10.16
C GLY A 98 14.51 -30.24 -9.62
N ARG A 99 14.91 -28.97 -9.58
CA ARG A 99 16.21 -28.52 -9.05
C ARG A 99 16.14 -28.38 -7.54
N LYS A 100 17.23 -28.71 -6.85
CA LYS A 100 17.33 -28.52 -5.39
C LYS A 100 17.34 -27.02 -5.06
N PRO A 101 16.73 -26.60 -3.94
CA PRO A 101 16.80 -25.22 -3.50
C PRO A 101 18.24 -24.87 -3.12
N GLU A 102 18.80 -23.82 -3.70
CA GLU A 102 20.05 -23.23 -3.23
C GLU A 102 19.79 -22.38 -1.99
N GLY A 103 20.57 -22.59 -0.94
CA GLY A 103 20.42 -21.89 0.33
C GLY A 103 21.07 -20.51 0.40
N ARG A 104 21.70 -20.04 -0.67
CA ARG A 104 22.43 -18.76 -0.66
C ARG A 104 21.50 -17.59 -1.00
N ILE A 105 21.36 -16.68 -0.06
CA ILE A 105 20.76 -15.36 -0.31
C ILE A 105 21.87 -14.49 -0.91
N LEU A 106 21.74 -14.14 -2.19
CA LEU A 106 22.63 -13.15 -2.79
C LEU A 106 22.14 -11.75 -2.38
N TRP A 107 22.92 -11.04 -1.57
CA TRP A 107 22.55 -9.73 -1.04
C TRP A 107 22.36 -8.68 -2.14
N GLU A 108 23.11 -8.78 -3.23
CA GLU A 108 22.99 -7.89 -4.39
C GLU A 108 21.59 -7.96 -5.01
N ASN A 109 21.05 -9.17 -5.21
CA ASN A 109 19.70 -9.38 -5.72
C ASN A 109 18.64 -8.83 -4.77
N LEU A 110 18.88 -8.91 -3.45
CA LEU A 110 17.95 -8.41 -2.45
C LEU A 110 17.66 -6.90 -2.61
N PHE A 111 18.70 -6.11 -2.89
CA PHE A 111 18.56 -4.67 -3.10
C PHE A 111 17.84 -4.35 -4.40
N VAL A 112 18.14 -5.07 -5.48
CA VAL A 112 17.47 -4.92 -6.78
C VAL A 112 16.00 -5.28 -6.66
N ASP A 113 15.68 -6.44 -6.07
CA ASP A 113 14.31 -6.91 -5.84
C ASP A 113 13.50 -5.91 -5.01
N ALA A 114 14.11 -5.36 -3.96
CA ALA A 114 13.49 -4.34 -3.12
C ALA A 114 13.25 -3.04 -3.90
N ALA A 115 14.23 -2.55 -4.65
CA ALA A 115 14.12 -1.32 -5.43
C ALA A 115 13.07 -1.45 -6.54
N LEU A 116 13.06 -2.57 -7.26
CA LEU A 116 12.10 -2.87 -8.32
C LEU A 116 10.68 -2.92 -7.76
N GLY A 117 10.50 -3.67 -6.66
CA GLY A 117 9.20 -3.80 -6.03
C GLY A 117 8.68 -2.51 -5.40
N LEU A 118 9.54 -1.68 -4.80
CA LEU A 118 9.19 -0.33 -4.34
C LEU A 118 8.73 0.55 -5.49
N THR A 119 9.45 0.51 -6.61
CA THR A 119 9.14 1.28 -7.82
C THR A 119 7.79 0.87 -8.39
N PHE A 120 7.57 -0.42 -8.64
CA PHE A 120 6.28 -0.91 -9.15
C PHE A 120 5.14 -0.72 -8.17
N TYR A 121 5.36 -0.90 -6.87
CA TYR A 121 4.34 -0.61 -5.87
C TYR A 121 3.87 0.84 -5.99
N LYS A 122 4.80 1.78 -6.20
CA LYS A 122 4.49 3.20 -6.35
C LYS A 122 3.81 3.52 -7.69
N VAL A 123 4.32 2.98 -8.80
CA VAL A 123 3.76 3.15 -10.15
C VAL A 123 2.32 2.62 -10.22
N LEU A 124 2.04 1.50 -9.55
CA LEU A 124 0.70 0.89 -9.48
C LEU A 124 -0.24 1.61 -8.49
N GLY A 125 0.10 2.81 -8.04
CA GLY A 125 -0.74 3.66 -7.18
C GLY A 125 -0.67 3.33 -5.69
N GLY A 126 0.29 2.50 -5.27
CA GLY A 126 0.52 2.16 -3.88
C GLY A 126 0.92 3.38 -3.04
N ARG A 127 0.49 3.38 -1.78
CA ARG A 127 0.86 4.40 -0.78
C ARG A 127 1.44 3.68 0.42
N PHE A 128 2.71 3.89 0.75
CA PHE A 128 3.40 3.15 1.81
C PHE A 128 2.63 3.13 3.13
N ARG A 129 2.09 4.28 3.55
CA ARG A 129 1.27 4.37 4.78
C ARG A 129 0.06 3.43 4.77
N ASN A 130 -0.50 3.10 3.60
CA ASN A 130 -1.68 2.26 3.47
C ASN A 130 -1.38 0.76 3.67
N VAL A 131 -0.11 0.38 3.74
CA VAL A 131 0.29 -0.98 4.14
C VAL A 131 -0.11 -1.24 5.59
N LEU A 132 -0.12 -0.22 6.45
CA LEU A 132 -0.37 -0.32 7.88
C LEU A 132 -1.88 -0.41 8.18
N PRO A 133 -2.30 -0.91 9.36
CA PRO A 133 -3.71 -1.01 9.72
C PRO A 133 -4.40 0.36 9.76
N SER A 134 -5.70 0.37 9.51
CA SER A 134 -6.53 1.59 9.55
C SER A 134 -6.90 1.97 10.98
N HIS A 135 -6.98 3.27 11.27
CA HIS A 135 -7.45 3.78 12.55
C HIS A 135 -8.95 4.09 12.47
N LEU A 136 -9.78 3.62 13.42
CA LEU A 136 -11.23 3.81 13.39
C LEU A 136 -11.67 5.27 13.48
N ALA A 137 -10.94 6.10 14.23
CA ALA A 137 -11.28 7.52 14.43
C ALA A 137 -10.69 8.49 13.39
N ARG A 138 -10.10 7.97 12.30
CA ARG A 138 -9.47 8.79 11.25
C ARG A 138 -9.76 8.18 9.87
N PRO A 139 -9.59 8.94 8.77
CA PRO A 139 -9.61 8.37 7.43
C PRO A 139 -8.63 7.20 7.32
N GLY A 140 -9.13 6.04 6.90
CA GLY A 140 -8.36 4.80 6.84
C GLY A 140 -7.54 4.65 5.56
N ALA A 141 -6.88 3.50 5.39
CA ALA A 141 -6.04 3.21 4.23
C ALA A 141 -6.79 3.30 2.89
N PHE A 142 -8.12 3.14 2.88
CA PHE A 142 -8.96 3.17 1.68
C PHE A 142 -9.81 4.45 1.56
N ALA A 143 -9.44 5.50 2.28
CA ALA A 143 -10.08 6.80 2.20
C ALA A 143 -9.63 7.57 0.93
N PHE A 144 -10.11 7.15 -0.25
CA PHE A 144 -9.75 7.78 -1.53
C PHE A 144 -10.54 9.05 -1.81
N GLN A 145 -11.85 8.99 -1.64
CA GLN A 145 -12.77 10.09 -1.88
C GLN A 145 -13.68 10.30 -0.68
N SER A 146 -14.24 11.51 -0.59
CA SER A 146 -15.13 11.91 0.50
C SER A 146 -16.01 13.07 0.09
N ILE A 147 -17.15 13.17 0.76
CA ILE A 147 -18.12 14.24 0.57
C ILE A 147 -17.99 15.22 1.73
N LEU A 148 -18.20 16.51 1.46
CA LEU A 148 -18.27 17.52 2.51
C LEU A 148 -19.43 17.23 3.47
N ALA A 149 -19.19 17.23 4.78
CA ALA A 149 -20.25 17.13 5.77
C ALA A 149 -20.65 18.53 6.26
N PRO A 150 -21.94 18.92 6.19
CA PRO A 150 -22.43 20.18 6.74
C PRO A 150 -22.53 20.09 8.27
N GLY A 151 -21.37 20.14 8.93
CA GLY A 151 -21.23 19.97 10.38
C GLY A 151 -21.54 18.54 10.82
N ALA A 152 -22.23 18.41 11.96
CA ALA A 152 -22.53 17.14 12.62
C ALA A 152 -23.85 16.47 12.15
N ARG A 153 -24.48 17.01 11.11
CA ARG A 153 -25.76 16.49 10.56
C ARG A 153 -25.54 15.11 9.94
N TYR A 154 -26.59 14.30 9.80
CA TYR A 154 -26.49 13.07 9.04
C TYR A 154 -26.49 13.33 7.52
N CYS A 155 -26.03 12.34 6.75
CA CYS A 155 -26.00 12.42 5.29
C CYS A 155 -27.41 12.58 4.70
N THR A 156 -27.55 13.48 3.72
CA THR A 156 -28.79 13.57 2.93
C THR A 156 -28.96 12.32 2.05
N PRO A 157 -30.17 12.03 1.54
CA PRO A 157 -30.39 10.91 0.63
C PRO A 157 -29.48 10.94 -0.60
N ALA A 158 -29.27 12.12 -1.18
CA ALA A 158 -28.36 12.32 -2.31
C ALA A 158 -26.90 12.00 -1.94
N GLN A 159 -26.42 12.51 -0.79
CA GLN A 159 -25.08 12.18 -0.29
C GLN A 159 -24.94 10.69 0.01
N LYS A 160 -25.99 10.03 0.52
CA LYS A 160 -26.00 8.59 0.76
C LYS A 160 -25.91 7.79 -0.53
N ASN A 161 -26.58 8.22 -1.59
CA ASN A 161 -26.45 7.60 -2.92
C ASN A 161 -25.00 7.71 -3.43
N GLU A 162 -24.38 8.88 -3.24
CA GLU A 162 -22.98 9.09 -3.61
C GLU A 162 -22.03 8.21 -2.80
N LEU A 163 -22.23 8.11 -1.49
CA LEU A 163 -21.44 7.23 -0.63
C LEU A 163 -21.60 5.77 -1.04
N ARG A 164 -22.78 5.33 -1.49
CA ARG A 164 -22.95 3.98 -2.04
C ARG A 164 -22.13 3.78 -3.31
N ARG A 165 -22.12 4.75 -4.23
CA ARG A 165 -21.27 4.69 -5.44
C ARG A 165 -19.80 4.58 -5.07
N MET A 166 -19.31 5.44 -4.17
CA MET A 166 -17.94 5.38 -3.65
C MET A 166 -17.65 4.03 -2.96
N PHE A 167 -18.58 3.50 -2.16
CA PHE A 167 -18.40 2.22 -1.46
C PHE A 167 -18.31 1.03 -2.43
N HIS A 168 -19.13 0.99 -3.48
CA HIS A 168 -19.07 -0.09 -4.47
C HIS A 168 -17.80 -0.01 -5.32
N ARG A 169 -17.33 1.20 -5.67
CA ARG A 169 -16.09 1.39 -6.43
C ARG A 169 -14.84 1.15 -5.59
N ASP A 170 -14.77 1.71 -4.38
CA ASP A 170 -13.52 1.80 -3.62
C ASP A 170 -13.49 0.90 -2.37
N GLY A 171 -14.68 0.54 -1.86
CA GLY A 171 -14.88 -0.15 -0.60
C GLY A 171 -15.00 0.79 0.61
N CYS A 172 -15.22 0.17 1.77
CA CYS A 172 -15.16 0.81 3.07
C CYS A 172 -13.81 1.53 3.26
N HIS A 173 -13.81 2.79 3.68
CA HIS A 173 -12.58 3.56 3.83
C HIS A 173 -11.62 2.98 4.89
N THR A 174 -12.12 2.15 5.81
CA THR A 174 -11.35 1.54 6.90
C THR A 174 -10.78 0.17 6.51
N CYS A 175 -11.63 -0.79 6.12
CA CYS A 175 -11.22 -2.18 5.84
C CYS A 175 -11.29 -2.56 4.36
N GLY A 176 -11.69 -1.64 3.49
CA GLY A 176 -11.82 -1.84 2.04
C GLY A 176 -12.98 -2.76 1.61
N THR A 177 -13.79 -3.30 2.52
CA THR A 177 -14.89 -4.21 2.14
C THR A 177 -15.91 -3.52 1.25
N ARG A 178 -16.39 -4.23 0.22
CA ARG A 178 -17.47 -3.78 -0.67
C ARG A 178 -18.80 -4.47 -0.35
N ARG A 179 -18.87 -5.18 0.78
CA ARG A 179 -20.05 -5.91 1.26
C ARG A 179 -20.62 -5.24 2.50
N GLY A 180 -21.94 -5.30 2.64
CA GLY A 180 -22.68 -4.79 3.80
C GLY A 180 -23.35 -3.44 3.56
N LYS A 181 -24.01 -2.94 4.61
CA LYS A 181 -24.73 -1.66 4.58
C LYS A 181 -23.73 -0.50 4.59
N VAL A 182 -23.95 0.47 3.69
CA VAL A 182 -23.14 1.69 3.61
C VAL A 182 -23.63 2.73 4.59
N ILE A 183 -22.71 3.23 5.41
CA ILE A 183 -22.91 4.29 6.40
C ILE A 183 -22.02 5.47 6.00
N GLY A 184 -22.57 6.68 6.07
CA GLY A 184 -21.79 7.91 5.95
C GLY A 184 -21.09 8.20 7.27
N ASP A 185 -19.85 7.75 7.38
CA ASP A 185 -19.06 7.97 8.59
C ASP A 185 -18.48 9.39 8.58
N HIS A 186 -18.68 10.10 9.69
CA HIS A 186 -18.05 11.40 9.89
C HIS A 186 -16.61 11.17 10.24
N GLN A 187 -15.71 11.63 9.37
CA GLN A 187 -14.31 11.70 9.71
C GLN A 187 -13.88 13.13 9.95
N PRO A 188 -13.39 13.39 11.16
CA PRO A 188 -13.38 12.57 12.37
C PRO A 188 -14.78 12.53 13.00
N PRO A 189 -14.98 11.62 13.96
CA PRO A 189 -16.26 11.46 14.63
C PRO A 189 -16.72 12.72 15.36
N ASN A 190 -18.04 12.92 15.46
CA ASN A 190 -18.65 14.08 16.13
C ASN A 190 -18.14 14.32 17.55
N LYS A 191 -17.90 13.25 18.32
CA LYS A 191 -17.32 13.34 19.67
C LYS A 191 -15.94 14.03 19.65
N VAL A 192 -15.08 13.61 18.73
CA VAL A 192 -13.73 14.18 18.55
C VAL A 192 -13.81 15.62 18.03
N ALA A 193 -14.73 15.89 17.10
CA ALA A 193 -14.96 17.25 16.61
C ALA A 193 -15.40 18.19 17.74
N ALA A 194 -16.35 17.76 18.57
CA ALA A 194 -16.85 18.54 19.70
C ALA A 194 -15.78 18.79 20.78
N GLU A 195 -14.98 17.78 21.12
CA GLU A 195 -13.86 17.91 22.07
C GLU A 195 -12.82 18.93 21.57
N ARG A 196 -12.50 18.92 20.27
CA ARG A 196 -11.59 19.89 19.66
C ARG A 196 -12.15 21.31 19.65
N SER A 197 -13.43 21.48 19.33
CA SER A 197 -14.08 22.79 19.39
C SER A 197 -14.07 23.36 20.80
N LYS A 198 -14.37 22.53 21.82
CA LYS A 198 -14.28 22.94 23.23
C LYS A 198 -12.86 23.32 23.63
N ALA A 199 -11.87 22.52 23.25
CA ALA A 199 -10.46 22.81 23.53
C ALA A 199 -9.99 24.13 22.87
N SER A 200 -10.44 24.42 21.65
CA SER A 200 -10.17 25.69 20.98
C SER A 200 -10.79 26.88 21.72
N GLN A 201 -12.03 26.74 22.20
CA GLN A 201 -12.72 27.80 22.94
C GLN A 201 -12.06 28.07 24.30
N LEU A 202 -11.80 27.01 25.08
CA LEU A 202 -11.10 27.09 26.37
C LEU A 202 -9.72 27.76 26.23
N SER A 203 -8.99 27.39 25.19
CA SER A 203 -7.67 27.96 24.93
C SER A 203 -7.75 29.46 24.61
N SER A 204 -8.73 29.91 23.82
CA SER A 204 -8.86 31.32 23.46
C SER A 204 -9.22 32.21 24.66
N THR A 205 -10.04 31.69 25.58
CA THR A 205 -10.34 32.35 26.86
C THR A 205 -9.15 32.37 27.79
N ASP A 206 -8.36 31.28 27.82
CA ASP A 206 -7.16 31.17 28.66
C ASP A 206 -6.05 32.11 28.19
N ILE A 207 -5.83 32.27 26.88
CA ILE A 207 -4.86 33.22 26.33
C ILE A 207 -5.24 34.65 26.71
N SER A 208 -6.51 35.00 26.55
CA SER A 208 -7.02 36.34 26.88
C SER A 208 -6.86 36.64 28.38
N ALA A 209 -7.17 35.67 29.25
CA ALA A 209 -7.00 35.81 30.69
C ALA A 209 -5.51 35.89 31.12
N VAL A 210 -4.64 35.07 30.52
CA VAL A 210 -3.19 35.08 30.82
C VAL A 210 -2.55 36.41 30.41
N LEU A 211 -2.90 36.94 29.23
CA LEU A 211 -2.41 38.24 28.76
C LEU A 211 -2.99 39.40 29.59
N GLY A 212 -4.29 39.37 29.90
CA GLY A 212 -4.95 40.39 30.72
C GLY A 212 -4.34 40.49 32.12
N ASN A 213 -4.17 39.36 32.81
CA ASN A 213 -3.55 39.32 34.14
C ASN A 213 -2.09 39.82 34.12
N ALA A 214 -1.33 39.48 33.07
CA ALA A 214 0.04 39.94 32.93
C ALA A 214 0.13 41.45 32.65
N ALA A 215 -0.79 42.01 31.85
CA ALA A 215 -0.89 43.44 31.61
C ALA A 215 -1.23 44.21 32.90
N THR A 216 -2.19 43.73 33.69
CA THR A 216 -2.54 44.33 34.99
C THR A 216 -1.36 44.30 35.97
N GLN A 217 -0.60 43.20 36.02
CA GLN A 217 0.60 43.10 36.87
C GLN A 217 1.73 44.01 36.41
N ALA A 218 1.93 44.16 35.10
CA ALA A 218 2.90 45.07 34.52
C ALA A 218 2.54 46.54 34.84
N ALA A 219 1.27 46.90 34.67
CA ALA A 219 0.75 48.24 35.00
C ALA A 219 0.93 48.55 36.50
N GLY A 220 0.56 47.63 37.40
CA GLY A 220 0.77 47.80 38.83
C GLY A 220 2.26 47.92 39.22
N SER A 221 3.15 47.26 38.49
CA SER A 221 4.60 47.36 38.71
C SER A 221 5.15 48.73 38.29
N LEU A 222 4.62 49.34 37.23
CA LEU A 222 4.98 50.71 36.82
C LEU A 222 4.47 51.77 37.80
N VAL A 223 3.23 51.61 38.28
CA VAL A 223 2.64 52.51 39.28
C VAL A 223 3.41 52.48 40.60
N THR A 224 4.01 51.34 40.96
CA THR A 224 4.84 51.20 42.16
C THR A 224 6.31 51.60 41.96
N GLY A 225 6.64 52.27 40.85
CA GLY A 225 7.96 52.85 40.60
C GLY A 225 9.04 51.83 40.21
N LYS A 226 8.68 50.59 39.83
CA LYS A 226 9.67 49.62 39.36
C LYS A 226 10.17 49.99 37.97
N GLY A 227 11.46 49.77 37.73
CA GLY A 227 12.08 50.01 36.44
C GLY A 227 11.41 49.24 35.29
N PRO A 228 11.46 49.75 34.04
CA PRO A 228 10.74 49.20 32.89
C PRO A 228 11.09 47.73 32.58
N SER A 229 12.33 47.31 32.85
CA SER A 229 12.75 45.91 32.69
C SER A 229 12.07 44.95 33.66
N GLN A 230 11.77 45.40 34.89
CA GLN A 230 11.06 44.59 35.88
C GLN A 230 9.56 44.57 35.62
N ALA A 231 8.99 45.69 35.18
CA ALA A 231 7.58 45.79 34.78
C ALA A 231 7.24 44.93 33.56
N ALA A 232 8.21 44.66 32.67
CA ALA A 232 8.02 43.82 31.49
C ALA A 232 8.06 42.30 31.76
N GLN A 233 8.60 41.85 32.91
CA GLN A 233 8.76 40.42 33.18
C GLN A 233 7.46 39.60 33.19
N PRO A 234 6.32 40.09 33.74
CA PRO A 234 5.04 39.39 33.68
C PRO A 234 4.58 39.15 32.24
N LEU A 235 4.77 40.13 31.35
CA LEU A 235 4.42 40.03 29.93
C LEU A 235 5.30 39.01 29.19
N VAL A 236 6.61 39.00 29.46
CA VAL A 236 7.53 38.00 28.85
C VAL A 236 7.19 36.57 29.30
N LYS A 237 6.84 36.38 30.58
CA LYS A 237 6.40 35.08 31.10
C LYS A 237 5.06 34.65 30.48
N ALA A 238 4.11 35.56 30.36
CA ALA A 238 2.84 35.32 29.69
C ALA A 238 3.04 34.98 28.21
N PHE A 239 3.90 35.70 27.49
CA PHE A 239 4.23 35.43 26.11
C PHE A 239 4.81 34.02 25.91
N ARG A 240 5.76 33.57 26.75
CA ARG A 240 6.25 32.18 26.72
C ARG A 240 5.14 31.15 26.95
N LYS A 241 4.21 31.44 27.87
CA LYS A 241 3.09 30.54 28.18
C LYS A 241 2.13 30.46 26.99
N VAL A 242 1.81 31.60 26.37
CA VAL A 242 1.00 31.69 25.13
C VAL A 242 1.67 30.95 23.99
N MET A 243 2.98 31.10 23.78
CA MET A 243 3.72 30.40 22.71
C MET A 243 3.71 28.86 22.85
N LYS A 244 3.41 28.31 24.03
CA LYS A 244 3.19 26.86 24.22
C LYS A 244 1.75 26.42 23.95
N ILE A 245 0.80 27.36 24.00
CA ILE A 245 -0.64 27.14 23.78
C ILE A 245 -0.97 27.33 22.29
N VAL A 246 -0.41 28.36 21.64
CA VAL A 246 -0.65 28.72 20.23
C VAL A 246 -0.46 27.56 19.25
N PRO A 247 0.55 26.66 19.35
CA PRO A 247 0.65 25.51 18.45
C PRO A 247 -0.56 24.56 18.56
N LYS A 248 -1.13 24.40 19.76
CA LYS A 248 -2.33 23.59 19.99
C LYS A 248 -3.58 24.26 19.46
N GLU A 249 -3.66 25.60 19.53
CA GLU A 249 -4.73 26.37 18.89
C GLU A 249 -4.63 26.40 17.39
N LEU A 250 -3.42 26.46 16.81
CA LEU A 250 -3.25 26.44 15.36
C LEU A 250 -3.70 25.09 14.78
N GLU A 251 -3.53 24.01 15.54
CA GLU A 251 -4.11 22.70 15.22
C GLU A 251 -5.63 22.64 15.44
N ALA A 252 -6.18 23.36 16.42
CA ALA A 252 -7.61 23.37 16.74
C ALA A 252 -8.45 24.36 15.91
N SER A 253 -7.87 25.47 15.47
CA SER A 253 -8.47 26.57 14.70
C SER A 253 -8.47 26.36 13.19
N ARG A 254 -7.73 25.36 12.69
CA ARG A 254 -7.89 24.88 11.31
C ARG A 254 -9.34 24.46 11.13
N SER A 255 -10.13 25.30 10.45
CA SER A 255 -11.56 25.16 10.19
C SER A 255 -11.89 23.71 9.90
N PHE A 256 -12.50 23.08 10.89
CA PHE A 256 -12.46 21.64 10.93
C PHE A 256 -13.59 21.07 10.09
N THR A 257 -13.27 20.87 8.83
CA THR A 257 -14.24 20.40 7.85
C THR A 257 -14.40 18.91 8.01
N GLN A 258 -15.46 18.49 8.71
CA GLN A 258 -15.87 17.10 8.73
C GLN A 258 -16.22 16.64 7.31
N ARG A 259 -15.89 15.39 7.00
CA ARG A 259 -16.20 14.80 5.70
C ARG A 259 -16.83 13.44 5.91
N TYR A 260 -17.77 13.10 5.03
CA TYR A 260 -18.32 11.76 4.96
C TYR A 260 -17.40 10.84 4.17
N TYR A 261 -17.11 9.68 4.76
CA TYR A 261 -16.48 8.58 4.06
C TYR A 261 -17.41 7.36 4.06
N PRO A 262 -17.37 6.53 2.99
CA PRO A 262 -18.16 5.31 2.95
C PRO A 262 -17.61 4.28 3.94
N GLN A 263 -18.41 3.84 4.89
CA GLN A 263 -18.02 2.87 5.91
C GLN A 263 -19.01 1.71 5.97
N CYS A 264 -18.53 0.49 6.24
CA CYS A 264 -19.40 -0.65 6.51
C CYS A 264 -19.92 -0.62 7.94
N ASP A 265 -21.10 -1.20 8.15
CA ASP A 265 -21.73 -1.45 9.45
C ASP A 265 -20.79 -2.03 10.51
N THR A 266 -19.97 -3.02 10.14
CA THR A 266 -19.03 -3.67 11.06
C THR A 266 -17.97 -2.69 11.57
N CYS A 267 -17.41 -1.87 10.68
CA CYS A 267 -16.40 -0.87 11.07
C CYS A 267 -17.05 0.26 11.87
N SER A 268 -18.26 0.69 11.50
CA SER A 268 -19.00 1.73 12.21
C SER A 268 -19.35 1.32 13.64
N SER A 269 -19.84 0.08 13.84
CA SER A 269 -20.10 -0.47 15.16
C SER A 269 -18.84 -0.54 16.03
N LYS A 270 -17.71 -1.00 15.46
CA LYS A 270 -16.42 -1.01 16.17
C LYS A 270 -15.97 0.40 16.55
N GLN A 271 -16.10 1.36 15.64
CA GLN A 271 -15.81 2.76 15.91
C GLN A 271 -16.67 3.27 17.06
N GLY A 272 -17.98 3.05 17.04
CA GLY A 272 -18.90 3.47 18.11
C GLY A 272 -18.54 2.89 19.49
N VAL A 273 -18.15 1.61 19.56
CA VAL A 273 -17.66 1.00 20.82
C VAL A 273 -16.41 1.71 21.32
N VAL A 274 -15.42 1.90 20.43
CA VAL A 274 -14.13 2.50 20.79
C VAL A 274 -14.29 3.98 21.17
N MET A 275 -15.16 4.73 20.49
CA MET A 275 -15.46 6.13 20.81
C MET A 275 -16.18 6.29 22.16
N ARG A 276 -17.02 5.32 22.54
CA ARG A 276 -17.69 5.32 23.85
C ARG A 276 -16.70 5.07 24.99
N LEU A 277 -15.84 4.07 24.82
CA LEU A 277 -14.90 3.65 25.85
C LEU A 277 -13.68 4.59 25.98
N GLY A 278 -13.31 5.31 24.91
CA GLY A 278 -12.26 6.32 24.92
C GLY A 278 -10.90 5.77 25.36
N ASP A 279 -10.24 6.49 26.27
CA ASP A 279 -8.88 6.17 26.76
C ASP A 279 -8.80 4.88 27.58
N LYS A 280 -9.94 4.30 27.97
CA LYS A 280 -10.00 3.00 28.65
C LYS A 280 -9.64 1.83 27.74
N VAL A 281 -9.55 2.07 26.42
CA VAL A 281 -9.27 1.03 25.44
C VAL A 281 -7.81 1.09 24.98
N PRO A 282 -7.09 -0.04 24.97
CA PRO A 282 -5.76 -0.10 24.37
C PRO A 282 -5.76 0.40 22.92
N ARG A 283 -4.74 1.19 22.54
CA ARG A 283 -4.59 1.79 21.20
C ARG A 283 -4.82 0.79 20.06
N ARG A 284 -4.35 -0.45 20.20
CA ARG A 284 -4.54 -1.54 19.22
C ARG A 284 -6.00 -1.83 18.88
N LYS A 285 -6.96 -1.57 19.77
CA LYS A 285 -8.40 -1.77 19.50
C LYS A 285 -8.98 -0.70 18.57
N PHE A 286 -8.29 0.42 18.39
CA PHE A 286 -8.62 1.40 17.35
C PHE A 286 -8.17 0.95 15.96
N LEU A 287 -7.35 -0.10 15.88
CA LEU A 287 -6.75 -0.56 14.64
C LEU A 287 -7.58 -1.65 13.98
N VAL A 288 -7.71 -1.54 12.67
CA VAL A 288 -8.43 -2.49 11.83
C VAL A 288 -7.49 -2.95 10.73
N PHE A 289 -7.23 -4.25 10.72
CA PHE A 289 -6.60 -4.92 9.59
C PHE A 289 -7.50 -4.81 8.37
N HIS A 290 -6.86 -4.69 7.23
CA HIS A 290 -7.55 -4.81 5.96
C HIS A 290 -7.04 -6.04 5.22
N PRO A 291 -7.97 -6.82 4.64
CA PRO A 291 -7.60 -8.03 3.93
C PRO A 291 -6.79 -7.66 2.70
N ILE A 292 -5.81 -8.53 2.42
CA ILE A 292 -5.18 -8.59 1.11
C ILE A 292 -6.30 -8.73 0.08
N ARG A 293 -6.39 -7.78 -0.84
CA ARG A 293 -7.29 -7.85 -1.98
C ARG A 293 -6.49 -7.70 -3.25
N PRO A 294 -6.91 -8.34 -4.36
CA PRO A 294 -6.29 -8.13 -5.66
C PRO A 294 -6.52 -6.68 -6.06
N ARG A 295 -5.49 -5.87 -5.84
CA ARG A 295 -5.38 -4.49 -6.31
C ARG A 295 -4.13 -4.42 -7.14
N ALA A 296 -4.06 -3.46 -8.07
CA ALA A 296 -2.94 -3.32 -8.99
C ALA A 296 -1.60 -3.37 -8.24
N TRP A 297 -1.43 -2.58 -7.17
CA TRP A 297 -0.19 -2.58 -6.37
C TRP A 297 0.11 -3.88 -5.61
N GLY A 298 -0.87 -4.77 -5.42
CA GLY A 298 -0.64 -6.11 -4.88
C GLY A 298 0.11 -7.02 -5.85
N LEU A 299 0.20 -6.64 -7.13
CA LEU A 299 1.01 -7.31 -8.15
C LEU A 299 2.45 -6.81 -8.18
N ALA A 300 2.83 -5.83 -7.34
CA ALA A 300 4.20 -5.30 -7.34
C ALA A 300 5.25 -6.40 -7.07
N GLY A 301 4.90 -7.43 -6.30
CA GLY A 301 5.76 -8.59 -6.07
C GLY A 301 5.98 -9.50 -7.27
N ALA A 302 5.11 -9.43 -8.29
CA ALA A 302 5.27 -10.21 -9.51
C ALA A 302 6.50 -9.78 -10.32
N PHE A 303 6.81 -8.49 -10.35
CA PHE A 303 7.89 -7.96 -11.20
C PHE A 303 9.28 -8.42 -10.76
N PRO A 304 9.66 -8.39 -9.46
CA PRO A 304 10.88 -9.04 -8.99
C PRO A 304 10.90 -10.55 -9.30
N GLY A 305 9.76 -11.24 -9.19
CA GLY A 305 9.68 -12.66 -9.54
C GLY A 305 9.95 -12.96 -11.02
N LEU A 306 9.49 -12.08 -11.90
CA LEU A 306 9.67 -12.17 -13.36
C LEU A 306 11.11 -11.91 -13.79
N GLU A 307 11.86 -11.06 -13.07
CA GLU A 307 13.28 -10.83 -13.35
C GLU A 307 14.10 -12.11 -13.24
N HIS A 308 13.77 -12.95 -12.25
CA HIS A 308 14.45 -14.24 -12.04
C HIS A 308 13.88 -15.39 -12.88
N HIS A 309 12.83 -15.15 -13.67
CA HIS A 309 12.27 -16.16 -14.55
C HIS A 309 13.20 -16.37 -15.74
N GLN A 310 14.04 -17.39 -15.66
CA GLN A 310 14.80 -17.84 -16.82
C GLN A 310 13.81 -18.59 -17.70
N ALA A 311 13.52 -18.05 -18.89
CA ALA A 311 12.82 -18.82 -19.90
C ALA A 311 13.54 -20.17 -20.01
N VAL A 312 12.81 -21.26 -19.82
CA VAL A 312 13.36 -22.60 -20.01
C VAL A 312 13.85 -22.64 -21.44
N GLU A 313 15.17 -22.50 -21.62
CA GLU A 313 15.80 -22.88 -22.87
C GLU A 313 15.53 -24.37 -22.98
N LEU A 314 14.56 -24.72 -23.83
CA LEU A 314 14.46 -26.06 -24.33
C LEU A 314 15.77 -26.32 -25.03
N SER A 315 16.69 -26.99 -24.33
CA SER A 315 17.77 -27.69 -24.97
C SER A 315 17.09 -28.49 -26.09
N PRO A 316 17.38 -28.18 -27.37
CA PRO A 316 16.68 -28.79 -28.48
C PRO A 316 16.77 -30.29 -28.24
N ALA A 317 15.60 -30.90 -28.06
CA ALA A 317 15.41 -32.27 -27.60
C ALA A 317 16.55 -33.09 -28.17
N ALA A 318 17.44 -33.57 -27.29
CA ALA A 318 18.66 -34.29 -27.65
C ALA A 318 18.33 -35.18 -28.84
N GLU A 319 18.66 -34.68 -30.02
CA GLU A 319 18.40 -35.36 -31.26
C GLU A 319 19.19 -36.64 -31.06
N THR A 320 18.48 -37.76 -30.96
CA THR A 320 19.08 -39.05 -30.69
C THR A 320 19.97 -39.39 -31.86
N LYS A 321 21.18 -38.81 -31.89
CA LYS A 321 22.22 -39.18 -32.82
C LYS A 321 22.48 -40.65 -32.51
N PRO A 322 22.35 -41.55 -33.51
CA PRO A 322 22.74 -42.93 -33.32
C PRO A 322 24.17 -42.94 -32.79
N ARG A 323 24.42 -43.77 -31.77
CA ARG A 323 25.72 -43.90 -31.08
C ARG A 323 26.83 -44.27 -32.06
N GLY A 324 27.39 -43.27 -32.73
CA GLY A 324 28.64 -43.33 -33.46
C GLY A 324 29.79 -43.12 -32.48
N ARG A 325 30.49 -44.20 -32.17
CA ARG A 325 31.69 -44.24 -31.33
C ARG A 325 32.80 -43.42 -32.00
N PHE A 326 33.01 -42.18 -31.60
CA PHE A 326 34.25 -41.46 -31.91
C PHE A 326 34.89 -40.90 -30.65
N ARG A 327 36.19 -41.20 -30.55
CA ARG A 327 37.10 -41.01 -29.45
C ARG A 327 37.99 -39.83 -29.85
N GLY A 328 38.09 -38.80 -29.01
CA GLY A 328 39.20 -37.85 -29.09
C GLY A 328 38.84 -36.38 -28.76
N GLY A 329 39.52 -35.84 -27.75
CA GLY A 329 40.29 -34.61 -27.96
C GLY A 329 39.72 -33.27 -27.51
N HIS A 330 40.18 -32.85 -26.33
CA HIS A 330 40.59 -31.50 -25.93
C HIS A 330 39.61 -30.34 -25.66
N ALA A 331 39.98 -29.67 -24.56
CA ALA A 331 39.46 -28.47 -23.91
C ALA A 331 39.46 -27.21 -24.78
N GLY A 332 38.55 -26.29 -24.42
CA GLY A 332 38.57 -24.88 -24.75
C GLY A 332 37.42 -24.19 -24.04
N ALA A 333 37.75 -23.30 -23.10
CA ALA A 333 36.82 -22.40 -22.41
C ALA A 333 36.23 -21.39 -23.39
N ASP A 334 35.06 -20.82 -23.07
CA ASP A 334 34.80 -19.39 -23.33
C ASP A 334 33.63 -18.88 -22.48
N ALA A 335 33.83 -17.64 -22.03
CA ALA A 335 32.99 -16.87 -21.13
C ALA A 335 31.68 -16.42 -21.79
N ALA A 336 30.58 -16.45 -21.03
CA ALA A 336 29.31 -15.87 -21.44
C ALA A 336 29.16 -14.47 -20.81
N ASP A 337 29.12 -13.48 -21.67
CA ASP A 337 29.06 -12.06 -21.36
C ASP A 337 27.66 -11.62 -20.88
N GLY A 338 27.64 -10.78 -19.86
CA GLY A 338 26.45 -10.30 -19.15
C GLY A 338 25.76 -9.11 -19.82
N GLU A 339 25.03 -9.32 -20.91
CA GLU A 339 24.26 -8.25 -21.59
C GLU A 339 22.83 -8.04 -21.05
N GLY A 340 22.37 -8.83 -20.08
CA GLY A 340 20.98 -8.78 -19.59
C GLY A 340 20.60 -7.52 -18.79
N LEU A 341 21.54 -6.92 -18.06
CA LEU A 341 21.26 -5.82 -17.11
C LEU A 341 21.03 -4.45 -17.80
N GLY A 342 21.59 -4.24 -18.99
CA GLY A 342 21.52 -2.94 -19.68
C GLY A 342 20.15 -2.61 -20.31
N SER A 343 19.37 -3.64 -20.67
CA SER A 343 18.08 -3.44 -21.34
C SER A 343 16.96 -3.09 -20.36
N LEU A 344 16.97 -3.68 -19.15
CA LEU A 344 15.97 -3.43 -18.13
C LEU A 344 16.09 -2.03 -17.54
N TRP A 345 17.32 -1.53 -17.31
CA TRP A 345 17.56 -0.19 -16.79
C TRP A 345 17.14 0.93 -17.76
N LYS A 346 17.28 0.68 -19.07
CA LYS A 346 16.73 1.56 -20.10
C LYS A 346 15.21 1.61 -20.04
N LEU A 347 14.53 0.48 -19.88
CA LEU A 347 13.06 0.42 -19.74
C LEU A 347 12.54 1.12 -18.47
N THR A 348 13.21 0.99 -17.32
CA THR A 348 12.85 1.73 -16.10
C THR A 348 13.12 3.23 -16.22
N ALA A 349 14.22 3.64 -16.87
CA ALA A 349 14.51 5.04 -17.13
C ALA A 349 13.51 5.68 -18.12
N GLU A 350 13.05 4.93 -19.12
CA GLU A 350 12.00 5.33 -20.06
C GLU A 350 10.63 5.49 -19.35
N ALA A 351 10.28 4.54 -18.48
CA ALA A 351 9.04 4.57 -17.71
C ALA A 351 9.00 5.73 -16.69
N LEU A 352 10.16 6.15 -16.17
CA LEU A 352 10.30 7.32 -15.29
C LEU A 352 10.29 8.66 -16.05
N ARG A 353 10.47 8.65 -17.38
CA ARG A 353 10.41 9.84 -18.25
C ARG A 353 9.01 10.12 -18.80
N LEU A 354 8.02 9.28 -18.54
CA LEU A 354 6.64 9.57 -18.91
C LEU A 354 6.17 10.82 -18.16
N PRO A 355 5.75 11.90 -18.86
CA PRO A 355 5.21 13.07 -18.20
C PRO A 355 3.96 12.64 -17.44
N LEU A 356 3.90 12.97 -16.15
CA LEU A 356 2.69 12.92 -15.34
C LEU A 356 1.68 13.96 -15.85
N ALA A 357 1.21 13.79 -17.09
CA ALA A 357 0.09 14.52 -17.63
C ALA A 357 -1.19 13.91 -17.04
N GLY A 358 -1.93 14.71 -16.28
CA GLY A 358 -3.27 14.34 -15.80
C GLY A 358 -3.42 14.20 -14.28
N PHE A 359 -2.89 15.16 -13.51
CA PHE A 359 -3.51 15.49 -12.21
C PHE A 359 -3.61 17.01 -12.09
N GLU A 360 -4.36 17.61 -13.01
CA GLU A 360 -4.75 19.01 -12.90
C GLU A 360 -5.68 19.22 -11.70
N ASP A 361 -5.27 20.18 -10.90
CA ASP A 361 -5.91 20.71 -9.70
C ASP A 361 -7.28 21.27 -10.05
N SER A 362 -8.35 20.54 -9.72
CA SER A 362 -9.72 21.07 -9.76
C SER A 362 -9.97 21.97 -8.53
N ARG A 363 -9.21 23.06 -8.45
CA ARG A 363 -9.45 24.21 -7.58
C ARG A 363 -9.61 25.45 -8.46
N GLY A 364 -10.82 25.66 -8.97
CA GLY A 364 -11.17 26.87 -9.69
C GLY A 364 -12.60 26.83 -10.21
N GLY A 365 -13.53 27.41 -9.45
CA GLY A 365 -14.92 27.58 -9.88
C GLY A 365 -15.75 28.25 -8.79
N ARG A 366 -15.71 29.58 -8.75
CA ARG A 366 -16.74 30.42 -8.10
C ARG A 366 -17.92 30.54 -9.06
N SER A 367 -19.12 30.41 -8.53
CA SER A 367 -20.26 31.28 -8.77
C SER A 367 -21.20 31.13 -7.60
#